data_AF-S7UK96-F1
#
_entry.id   AF-S7UK96-F1
#
_cell.length_a   1.000
_cell.length_b   1.000
_cell.length_c   1.000
_cell.angle_alpha   90.00
_cell.angle_beta   90.00
_cell.angle_gamma   90.00
#
_symmetry.space_group_name_H-M   'P 1'
#
loop_
_entity.id
_entity.type
_entity.pdbx_description
1 polymer ?
#
loop_
_entity_poly.entity_id
_entity_poly.type
_entity_poly.pdbx_seq_one_letter_code
_entity_poly.pdbx_strand_id
1 'polypeptide(L)'
;MSEGKDRFEDRMQRLSAIVETLEKGELPLEEGVALFKEGLLLAKGCREQLETARNEVSVYQEGLLREFSIQGADESGAGEGGRDDA
;
A
#
# COMPACT_ATOMS: atom_id res chain seq x y z
N MET A 1 10.79 10.04 -23.22
CA MET A 1 10.42 10.45 -21.85
C MET A 1 9.45 9.41 -21.33
N SER A 2 9.77 8.80 -20.18
CA SER A 2 9.21 7.52 -19.72
C SER A 2 7.69 7.52 -19.59
N GLU A 3 7.09 6.47 -20.15
CA GLU A 3 5.67 6.14 -20.25
C GLU A 3 4.95 6.27 -18.90
N GLY A 4 3.96 7.16 -18.84
CA GLY A 4 3.19 7.55 -17.65
C GLY A 4 2.11 6.54 -17.25
N LYS A 5 2.47 5.27 -17.10
CA LYS A 5 1.55 4.26 -16.52
C LYS A 5 1.95 3.88 -15.10
N ASP A 6 3.21 4.14 -14.75
CA ASP A 6 3.79 3.79 -13.45
C ASP A 6 4.20 5.01 -12.60
N ARG A 7 3.76 6.23 -12.92
CA ARG A 7 4.02 7.40 -12.05
C ARG A 7 2.98 7.50 -10.93
N PHE A 8 3.40 8.14 -9.85
CA PHE A 8 2.55 8.36 -8.69
C PHE A 8 1.28 9.13 -9.06
N GLU A 9 1.45 10.19 -9.87
CA GLU A 9 0.37 11.06 -10.33
C GLU A 9 -0.65 10.29 -11.16
N ASP A 10 -0.19 9.42 -12.06
CA ASP A 10 -1.05 8.62 -12.94
C ASP A 10 -1.87 7.61 -12.12
N ARG A 11 -1.23 6.92 -11.14
CA ARG A 11 -1.93 6.02 -10.23
C ARG A 11 -2.96 6.76 -9.37
N MET A 12 -2.62 7.95 -8.89
CA MET A 12 -3.52 8.76 -8.08
C MET A 12 -4.72 9.25 -8.89
N GLN A 13 -4.50 9.70 -10.12
CA GLN A 13 -5.57 10.09 -11.03
C GLN A 13 -6.50 8.93 -11.36
N ARG A 14 -5.95 7.73 -11.60
CA ARG A 14 -6.76 6.52 -11.82
C ARG A 14 -7.56 6.14 -10.57
N LEU A 15 -6.95 6.20 -9.39
CA LEU A 15 -7.63 5.90 -8.12
C LEU A 15 -8.81 6.84 -7.88
N SER A 16 -8.65 8.15 -8.11
CA SER A 16 -9.74 9.13 -8.01
C SER A 16 -10.88 8.81 -8.99
N ALA A 17 -10.56 8.47 -10.24
CA ALA A 17 -11.59 8.10 -11.23
C ALA A 17 -12.36 6.83 -10.82
N ILE A 18 -11.68 5.85 -10.22
CA ILE A 18 -12.31 4.64 -9.68
C ILE A 18 -13.27 5.00 -8.54
N VAL A 19 -12.84 5.84 -7.59
CA VAL A 19 -13.67 6.27 -6.46
C VAL A 19 -14.92 7.00 -6.96
N GLU A 20 -14.77 7.98 -7.85
CA GLU A 20 -15.91 8.69 -8.44
C GLU A 20 -16.88 7.75 -9.15
N THR A 21 -16.37 6.70 -9.79
CA THR A 21 -17.19 5.71 -10.50
C THR A 21 -17.93 4.81 -9.52
N LEU A 22 -17.28 4.37 -8.45
CA LEU A 22 -17.90 3.56 -7.38
C LEU A 22 -18.95 4.35 -6.60
N GLU A 23 -18.71 5.65 -6.35
CA GLU A 23 -19.65 6.53 -5.62
C GLU A 23 -20.95 6.80 -6.40
N LYS A 24 -20.91 6.77 -7.74
CA LYS A 24 -22.12 6.90 -8.57
C LYS A 24 -23.09 5.73 -8.36
N GLY A 25 -22.57 4.54 -8.04
CA GLY A 25 -23.40 3.36 -7.74
C GLY A 25 -24.21 2.81 -8.92
N GLU A 26 -23.97 3.27 -10.15
CA GLU A 26 -24.70 2.85 -11.37
C GLU A 26 -24.09 1.59 -12.04
N LEU A 27 -23.18 0.91 -11.35
CA LEU A 27 -22.37 -0.18 -11.89
C LEU A 27 -22.96 -1.54 -11.54
N PRO A 28 -22.85 -2.54 -12.42
CA PRO A 28 -23.05 -3.93 -12.05
C PRO A 28 -22.10 -4.34 -10.91
N LEU A 29 -22.56 -5.26 -10.05
CA LEU A 29 -21.79 -5.74 -8.89
C LEU A 29 -20.40 -6.26 -9.30
N GLU A 30 -20.31 -7.02 -10.39
CA GLU A 30 -19.04 -7.60 -10.86
C GLU A 30 -18.04 -6.51 -11.27
N GLU A 31 -18.53 -5.46 -11.94
CA GLU A 31 -17.70 -4.30 -12.32
C GLU A 31 -17.27 -3.49 -11.11
N GLY A 32 -18.17 -3.26 -10.15
CA GLY A 32 -17.85 -2.60 -8.89
C GLY A 32 -16.76 -3.35 -8.10
N VAL A 33 -16.86 -4.68 -8.03
CA VAL A 33 -15.84 -5.52 -7.36
C VAL A 33 -14.51 -5.47 -8.11
N ALA A 34 -14.51 -5.46 -9.45
CA ALA A 34 -13.29 -5.34 -10.24
C ALA A 34 -12.59 -3.99 -10.02
N LEU A 35 -13.35 -2.89 -10.08
CA LEU A 35 -12.87 -1.53 -9.83
C LEU A 35 -12.33 -1.36 -8.40
N PHE A 36 -13.01 -1.95 -7.41
CA PHE A 36 -12.53 -1.93 -6.03
C PHE A 36 -11.18 -2.65 -5.86
N LYS A 37 -11.01 -3.82 -6.48
CA LYS A 37 -9.73 -4.55 -6.48
C LYS A 37 -8.63 -3.75 -7.16
N GLU A 38 -8.93 -3.11 -8.28
CA GLU A 38 -8.00 -2.22 -8.97
C GLU A 38 -7.59 -1.05 -8.06
N GLY A 39 -8.56 -0.40 -7.41
CA GLY A 39 -8.32 0.68 -6.45
C GLY A 39 -7.41 0.27 -5.29
N LEU A 40 -7.59 -0.94 -4.74
CA LEU A 40 -6.73 -1.48 -3.68
C LEU A 40 -5.28 -1.65 -4.14
N LEU A 41 -5.05 -2.16 -5.36
CA LEU A 41 -3.70 -2.32 -5.91
C LEU A 41 -3.04 -0.96 -6.13
N LEU A 42 -3.78 0.01 -6.67
CA LEU A 42 -3.29 1.38 -6.87
C LEU A 42 -2.93 2.05 -5.54
N ALA A 43 -3.81 1.96 -4.54
CA ALA A 43 -3.56 2.52 -3.22
C ALA A 43 -2.33 1.90 -2.55
N LYS A 44 -2.16 0.57 -2.66
CA LYS A 44 -0.97 -0.14 -2.16
C LYS A 44 0.31 0.37 -2.84
N GLY A 45 0.31 0.49 -4.17
CA GLY A 45 1.46 0.99 -4.92
C GLY A 45 1.81 2.44 -4.58
N CYS A 46 0.81 3.31 -4.41
CA CYS A 46 1.04 4.69 -3.96
C CYS A 46 1.69 4.74 -2.57
N ARG A 47 1.23 3.89 -1.63
CA ARG A 47 1.81 3.81 -0.30
C ARG A 47 3.26 3.35 -0.33
N GLU A 48 3.58 2.29 -1.09
CA GLU A 48 4.96 1.78 -1.23
C GLU A 48 5.91 2.83 -1.81
N GLN A 49 5.45 3.62 -2.77
CA GLN A 49 6.25 4.72 -3.31
C GLN A 49 6.48 5.86 -2.33
N LEU A 50 5.45 6.23 -1.55
CA LEU A 50 5.59 7.23 -0.50
C LEU A 50 6.55 6.76 0.60
N GLU A 51 6.48 5.49 1.00
CA GLU A 51 7.43 4.92 1.95
C GLU A 51 8.87 4.92 1.40
N THR A 52 9.05 4.58 0.12
CA THR A 52 10.36 4.64 -0.54
C THR A 52 10.91 6.06 -0.55
N ALA A 53 10.10 7.04 -0.98
CA ALA A 53 10.48 8.45 -0.98
C ALA A 53 10.78 8.97 0.44
N ARG A 54 9.98 8.54 1.44
CA ARG A 54 10.20 8.88 2.85
C ARG A 54 11.53 8.32 3.35
N ASN A 55 11.84 7.07 3.03
CA ASN A 55 13.10 6.44 3.38
C ASN A 55 14.29 7.18 2.74
N GLU A 56 14.20 7.49 1.44
CA GLU A 56 15.24 8.27 0.74
C GLU A 56 15.47 9.63 1.42
N VAL A 57 14.40 10.39 1.70
CA VAL A 57 14.51 11.69 2.38
C VAL A 57 15.09 11.55 3.79
N SER A 58 14.69 10.52 4.54
CA SER A 58 15.20 10.27 5.89
C SER A 58 16.70 9.94 5.90
N VAL A 59 17.18 9.16 4.93
CA VAL A 59 18.61 8.84 4.75
C VAL A 59 19.42 10.11 4.48
N TYR A 60 18.86 11.06 3.73
CA TYR A 60 19.53 12.34 3.43
C TYR A 60 19.52 13.35 4.59
N GLN A 61 18.52 13.31 5.48
CA GLN A 61 18.37 14.30 6.54
C GLN A 61 19.28 14.05 7.77
N GLU A 62 19.71 12.81 8.02
CA GLU A 62 20.43 12.50 9.27
C GLU A 62 21.92 12.14 9.11
N GLY A 63 22.47 12.05 7.90
CA GLY A 63 23.90 11.74 7.71
C GLY A 63 24.40 10.43 8.36
N LEU A 64 23.50 9.63 8.92
CA LEU A 64 23.76 8.34 9.55
C LEU A 64 22.76 7.34 9.02
N LEU A 65 23.29 6.38 8.27
CA LEU A 65 22.71 5.06 8.09
C LEU A 65 22.34 4.49 9.46
N ARG A 66 21.07 4.56 9.85
CA ARG A 66 20.50 3.63 10.82
C ARG A 66 19.32 2.91 10.21
N GLU A 67 19.50 1.60 10.16
CA GLU A 67 18.64 0.58 9.61
C GLU A 67 17.16 0.88 9.86
N PHE A 68 16.44 1.19 8.77
CA PHE A 68 14.98 1.19 8.76
C PHE A 68 14.50 -0.24 8.99
N SER A 69 14.33 -0.63 10.25
CA SER A 69 13.60 -1.84 10.62
C SER A 69 12.11 -1.55 10.48
N ILE A 70 11.53 -1.88 9.31
CA ILE A 70 10.08 -2.00 9.18
C ILE A 70 9.67 -3.31 9.86
N GLN A 71 9.49 -3.25 11.18
CA GLN A 71 8.90 -4.34 11.94
C GLN A 71 7.38 -4.19 11.88
N GLY A 72 6.77 -4.86 10.91
CA GLY A 72 5.33 -4.79 10.67
C GLY A 72 4.77 -5.86 9.73
N ALA A 73 5.46 -6.99 9.57
CA ALA A 73 4.94 -8.15 8.86
C ALA A 73 5.52 -9.45 9.46
N ASP A 74 5.22 -9.70 10.74
CA ASP A 74 5.23 -11.06 11.26
C ASP A 74 3.85 -11.31 11.88
N GLU A 75 2.92 -11.78 11.05
CA GLU A 75 1.88 -12.66 11.54
C GLU A 75 2.56 -13.96 11.98
N SER A 76 2.99 -14.01 13.24
CA SER A 76 3.16 -15.27 13.94
C SER A 76 2.42 -15.18 15.26
N GLY A 77 1.12 -15.48 15.18
CA GLY A 77 0.37 -16.00 16.32
C GLY A 77 0.90 -17.38 16.68
N ALA A 78 2.12 -17.46 17.22
CA ALA A 78 2.63 -18.63 17.91
C ALA A 78 2.23 -18.52 19.38
N GLY A 79 1.02 -18.98 19.71
CA GLY A 79 0.70 -19.36 21.07
C GLY A 79 1.51 -20.60 21.45
N GLU A 80 2.70 -20.40 22.02
CA GLU A 80 3.41 -21.47 22.73
C GLU A 80 2.80 -21.63 24.13
N GLY A 81 2.42 -22.88 24.44
CA GLY A 81 1.80 -23.25 25.70
C GLY A 81 2.79 -23.42 26.85
N GLY A 82 2.29 -23.21 28.07
CA GLY A 82 2.86 -23.79 29.28
C GLY A 82 2.03 -24.99 29.70
N ARG A 83 2.53 -26.21 29.42
CA ARG A 83 2.26 -27.35 30.31
C ARG A 83 3.04 -27.06 31.59
N ASP A 84 2.35 -26.96 32.71
CA ASP A 84 2.94 -27.22 34.02
C ASP A 84 2.24 -28.43 34.60
N ASP A 85 2.92 -29.57 34.50
CA ASP A 85 2.72 -30.75 35.32
C ASP A 85 3.19 -30.44 36.75
N ALA A 86 2.29 -30.51 37.74
CA ALA A 86 2.58 -30.81 39.14
C ALA A 86 1.30 -31.28 39.88
#